data_AF-A0A1M7UM99-F1
#
_entry.id   AF-A0A1M7UM99-F1
#
_cell.length_a   1.000
_cell.length_b   1.000
_cell.length_c   1.000
_cell.angle_alpha   90.00
_cell.angle_beta   90.00
_cell.angle_gamma   90.00
#
_symmetry.space_group_name_H-M   'P 1'
#
loop_
_entity.id
_entity.type
_entity.pdbx_description
1 polymer ?
#
loop_
_entity_poly.entity_id
_entity_poly.type
_entity_poly.pdbx_seq_one_letter_code
_entity_poly.pdbx_strand_id
1 'polypeptide(L)'
;MSQAITRRAPVADRSPVRQPAPVAHLPHWTRPDFAGDVLAAAWAPGTAPPREIRVRPELHDRLLAELDPAARAALAEHGVLGEPAGVPVVVDPALPQFPGFEVRRVRPGGPVRARGAA
;
A
#
# COMPACT_ATOMS: atom_id res chain seq x y z
N MET A 1 -63.84 -28.58 -53.64
CA MET A 1 -64.38 -29.23 -52.42
C MET A 1 -63.27 -29.29 -51.38
N SER A 2 -63.63 -28.98 -50.13
CA SER A 2 -62.96 -29.37 -48.89
C SER A 2 -61.68 -28.64 -48.47
N GLN A 3 -61.84 -27.97 -47.33
CA GLN A 3 -60.86 -27.29 -46.49
C GLN A 3 -59.81 -28.26 -45.91
N ALA A 4 -58.71 -27.73 -45.34
CA ALA A 4 -58.57 -27.65 -43.88
C ALA A 4 -57.11 -27.46 -43.39
N ILE A 5 -57.03 -26.77 -42.24
CA ILE A 5 -56.02 -26.85 -41.17
C ILE A 5 -54.81 -25.90 -41.22
N THR A 6 -55.01 -24.82 -40.46
CA THR A 6 -54.03 -24.06 -39.68
C THR A 6 -52.90 -24.92 -39.09
N ARG A 7 -51.65 -24.50 -39.29
CA ARG A 7 -50.59 -24.72 -38.31
C ARG A 7 -49.93 -23.39 -37.98
N ARG A 8 -50.25 -22.88 -36.79
CA ARG A 8 -49.49 -21.85 -36.08
C ARG A 8 -48.09 -22.41 -35.83
N ALA A 9 -47.06 -21.78 -36.39
CA ALA A 9 -45.68 -22.04 -36.02
C ALA A 9 -45.42 -21.45 -34.62
N PRO A 10 -44.77 -22.18 -33.69
CA PRO A 10 -44.30 -21.58 -32.46
C PRO A 10 -43.07 -20.71 -32.77
N VAL A 11 -43.15 -19.42 -32.46
CA VAL A 11 -42.00 -18.52 -32.40
C VAL A 11 -41.09 -19.04 -31.28
N ALA A 12 -40.03 -19.73 -31.66
CA ALA A 12 -38.95 -20.07 -30.74
C ALA A 12 -38.03 -18.84 -30.64
N ASP A 13 -38.37 -17.90 -29.76
CA ASP A 13 -37.40 -16.93 -29.27
C ASP A 13 -36.48 -17.66 -28.28
N ARG A 14 -35.44 -18.28 -28.84
CA ARG A 14 -34.28 -18.76 -28.07
C ARG A 14 -33.13 -17.81 -28.32
N SER A 15 -33.24 -16.60 -27.79
CA SER A 15 -32.07 -15.80 -27.47
C SER A 15 -31.24 -16.58 -26.43
N PRO A 16 -30.03 -17.06 -26.74
CA PRO A 16 -29.22 -17.73 -25.74
C PRO A 16 -28.92 -16.72 -24.64
N VAL A 17 -29.25 -17.05 -23.39
CA VAL A 17 -28.79 -16.29 -22.23
C VAL A 17 -27.28 -16.24 -22.33
N ARG A 18 -26.76 -15.08 -22.72
CA ARG A 18 -25.33 -14.84 -22.85
C ARG A 18 -24.78 -14.93 -21.44
N GLN A 19 -24.27 -16.10 -21.05
CA GLN A 19 -23.61 -16.26 -19.77
C GLN A 19 -22.47 -15.23 -19.73
N PRO A 20 -22.44 -14.34 -18.72
CA PRO A 20 -21.31 -13.44 -18.58
C PRO A 20 -20.05 -14.29 -18.48
N ALA A 21 -19.04 -13.93 -19.26
CA ALA A 21 -17.74 -14.59 -19.19
C ALA A 21 -17.28 -14.65 -17.72
N PRO A 22 -16.63 -15.74 -17.28
CA PRO A 22 -16.08 -15.81 -15.93
C PRO A 22 -15.18 -14.61 -15.72
N VAL A 23 -15.59 -13.73 -14.80
CA VAL A 23 -14.81 -12.57 -14.42
C VAL A 23 -13.57 -13.14 -13.74
N ALA A 24 -12.40 -12.96 -14.34
CA ALA A 24 -11.16 -13.32 -13.69
C ALA A 24 -11.13 -12.56 -12.35
N HIS A 25 -11.16 -13.31 -11.24
CA HIS A 25 -11.02 -12.74 -9.91
C HIS A 25 -9.60 -12.19 -9.79
N LEU A 26 -9.41 -10.93 -10.19
CA LEU A 26 -8.23 -10.17 -9.82
C LEU A 26 -8.19 -10.14 -8.29
N PRO A 27 -7.06 -10.50 -7.66
CA PRO A 27 -6.91 -10.33 -6.22
C PRO A 27 -6.85 -8.83 -5.94
N HIS A 28 -8.02 -8.22 -5.74
CA HIS A 28 -8.18 -6.79 -5.50
C HIS A 28 -7.75 -6.37 -4.08
N TRP A 29 -7.27 -7.33 -3.28
CA TRP A 29 -6.70 -7.11 -1.96
C TRP A 29 -5.28 -7.65 -1.95
N THR A 30 -4.34 -6.87 -2.50
CA THR A 30 -2.93 -7.07 -2.17
C THR A 30 -2.78 -6.90 -0.65
N ARG A 31 -1.90 -7.68 -0.03
CA ARG A 31 -1.57 -7.55 1.40
C ARG A 31 -1.16 -6.10 1.69
N PRO A 32 -1.55 -5.51 2.84
CA PRO A 32 -1.08 -4.18 3.23
C PRO A 32 0.45 -4.14 3.24
N ASP A 33 1.03 -3.15 2.54
CA ASP A 33 2.48 -2.89 2.49
C ASP A 33 2.80 -1.80 3.51
N PHE A 34 3.07 -2.20 4.76
CA PHE A 34 3.27 -1.25 5.85
C PHE A 34 4.53 -0.40 5.63
N ALA A 35 5.60 -1.01 5.09
CA ALA A 35 6.85 -0.32 4.81
C ALA A 35 6.67 0.71 3.69
N GLY A 36 6.01 0.33 2.61
CA GLY A 36 5.66 1.20 1.49
C GLY A 36 4.78 2.37 1.93
N ASP A 37 3.74 2.11 2.73
CA ASP A 37 2.83 3.15 3.22
C ASP A 37 3.54 4.17 4.12
N VAL A 38 4.38 3.70 5.05
CA VAL A 38 5.17 4.57 5.93
C VAL A 38 6.16 5.41 5.13
N LEU A 39 6.86 4.81 4.16
CA LEU A 39 7.82 5.53 3.31
C LEU A 39 7.13 6.53 2.36
N ALA A 40 5.99 6.16 1.78
CA ALA A 40 5.18 7.05 0.96
C ALA A 40 4.70 8.27 1.76
N ALA A 41 4.27 8.05 3.01
CA ALA A 41 3.94 9.14 3.91
C ALA A 41 5.17 9.99 4.27
N ALA A 42 6.32 9.37 4.56
CA ALA A 42 7.55 10.07 4.91
C ALA A 42 8.06 10.96 3.77
N TRP A 43 7.93 10.53 2.52
CA TRP A 43 8.41 11.22 1.32
C TRP A 43 7.30 11.87 0.49
N ALA A 44 6.15 12.15 1.10
CA ALA A 44 5.02 12.78 0.44
C ALA A 44 5.45 14.05 -0.34
N PRO A 45 5.07 14.19 -1.62
CA PRO A 45 5.45 15.34 -2.43
C PRO A 45 5.00 16.67 -1.80
N GLY A 46 5.85 17.71 -1.92
CA GLY A 46 5.56 19.04 -1.38
C GLY A 46 5.70 19.17 0.13
N THR A 47 6.09 18.11 0.84
CA THR A 47 6.38 18.16 2.27
C THR A 47 7.89 18.34 2.54
N ALA A 48 8.24 18.92 3.69
CA ALA A 48 9.63 19.06 4.10
C ALA A 48 10.28 17.67 4.32
N PRO A 49 11.59 17.50 4.08
CA PRO A 49 12.27 16.21 4.26
C PRO A 49 12.01 15.61 5.66
N PRO A 50 11.81 14.28 5.74
CA PRO A 50 11.67 13.61 7.01
C PRO A 50 12.99 13.66 7.78
N ARG A 51 12.89 13.90 9.09
CA ARG A 51 14.01 13.87 10.03
C ARG A 51 14.02 12.57 10.83
N GLU A 52 12.84 12.06 11.16
CA GLU A 52 12.62 10.90 12.03
C GLU A 52 11.21 10.36 11.78
N ILE A 53 11.04 9.05 11.81
CA ILE A 53 9.74 8.37 11.85
C ILE A 53 9.61 7.77 13.24
N ARG A 54 8.54 8.10 13.94
CA ARG A 54 8.17 7.44 15.19
C ARG A 54 7.17 6.35 14.88
N VAL A 55 7.34 5.17 15.46
CA VAL A 55 6.46 4.02 15.27
C VAL A 55 6.10 3.40 16.60
N ARG A 56 4.89 2.87 16.72
CA ARG A 56 4.55 2.02 17.87
C ARG A 56 5.32 0.69 17.79
N PRO A 57 5.58 0.03 18.93
CA PRO A 57 6.26 -1.27 18.97
C PRO A 57 5.64 -2.31 18.02
N GLU A 58 4.30 -2.39 17.98
CA GLU A 58 3.59 -3.38 17.18
C GLU A 58 3.71 -3.13 15.67
N LEU A 59 3.86 -1.85 15.27
CA LEU A 59 4.13 -1.51 13.87
C LEU A 59 5.60 -1.77 13.53
N HIS A 60 6.52 -1.49 14.44
CA HIS A 60 7.94 -1.81 14.28
C HIS A 60 8.15 -3.31 14.04
N ASP A 61 7.50 -4.17 14.82
CA ASP A 61 7.58 -5.62 14.66
C ASP A 61 7.03 -6.08 13.31
N ARG A 62 5.94 -5.45 12.84
CA ARG A 62 5.38 -5.72 11.50
C ARG A 62 6.33 -5.30 10.39
N LEU A 63 6.97 -4.14 10.51
CA LEU A 63 7.98 -3.69 9.56
C LEU A 63 9.13 -4.69 9.48
N LEU A 64 9.70 -5.12 10.62
CA LEU A 64 10.76 -6.13 10.65
C LEU A 64 10.35 -7.46 10.01
N ALA A 65 9.08 -7.85 10.10
CA ALA A 65 8.57 -9.09 9.53
C ALA A 65 8.32 -9.00 8.01
N GLU A 66 8.10 -7.79 7.46
CA GLU A 66 7.76 -7.57 6.06
C GLU A 66 8.96 -7.18 5.19
N LEU A 67 9.95 -6.50 5.75
CA LEU A 67 11.12 -6.02 5.03
C LEU A 67 11.97 -7.17 4.47
N ASP A 68 12.57 -6.94 3.31
CA ASP A 68 13.61 -7.81 2.77
C ASP A 68 14.82 -7.87 3.73
N PRO A 69 15.69 -8.89 3.62
CA PRO A 69 16.78 -9.08 4.57
C PRO A 69 17.71 -7.87 4.74
N ALA A 70 17.97 -7.10 3.67
CA ALA A 70 18.86 -5.95 3.72
C ALA A 70 18.20 -4.77 4.42
N ALA A 71 16.97 -4.43 4.04
CA ALA A 71 16.22 -3.35 4.69
C ALA A 71 15.87 -3.69 6.16
N ARG A 72 15.60 -4.97 6.45
CA ARG A 72 15.41 -5.45 7.82
C ARG A 72 16.68 -5.30 8.66
N ALA A 73 17.84 -5.62 8.12
CA ALA A 73 19.12 -5.41 8.81
C ALA A 73 19.37 -3.92 9.05
N ALA A 74 19.10 -3.06 8.06
CA ALA A 74 19.19 -1.61 8.21
C ALA A 74 18.27 -1.09 9.34
N LEU A 75 17.04 -1.58 9.43
CA LEU A 75 16.12 -1.20 10.51
C LEU A 75 16.57 -1.76 11.87
N ALA A 76 16.94 -3.04 11.95
CA ALA A 76 17.27 -3.70 13.20
C ALA A 76 18.61 -3.24 13.80
N GLU A 77 19.61 -3.00 12.96
CA GLU A 77 20.99 -2.72 13.40
C GLU A 77 21.31 -1.22 13.40
N HIS A 78 20.71 -0.47 12.48
CA HIS A 78 21.00 0.95 12.31
C HIS A 78 19.80 1.85 12.63
N GLY A 79 18.61 1.28 12.84
CA GLY A 79 17.41 2.04 13.16
C GLY A 79 16.99 2.95 12.01
N VAL A 80 17.21 2.55 10.75
CA VAL A 80 16.85 3.36 9.57
C VAL A 80 15.93 2.60 8.63
N LEU A 81 15.02 3.33 7.99
CA LEU A 81 14.08 2.78 7.01
C LEU A 81 14.21 3.48 5.66
N GLY A 82 14.25 2.68 4.59
CA GLY A 82 14.28 3.12 3.20
C GLY A 82 15.67 3.48 2.67
N GLU A 83 15.84 3.38 1.36
CA GLU A 83 17.08 3.67 0.63
C GLU A 83 16.87 4.86 -0.32
N PRO A 84 17.93 5.63 -0.69
CA PRO A 84 19.31 5.55 -0.21
C PRO A 84 19.64 6.47 0.98
N ALA A 85 18.72 7.37 1.35
CA ALA A 85 18.99 8.37 2.39
C ALA A 85 18.85 7.82 3.82
N GLY A 86 18.01 6.80 4.03
CA GLY A 86 17.67 6.25 5.35
C GLY A 86 16.94 7.25 6.24
N VAL A 87 15.70 6.95 6.64
CA VAL A 87 15.00 7.77 7.64
C VAL A 87 15.14 7.11 9.01
N PRO A 88 15.68 7.80 10.04
CA PRO A 88 15.77 7.26 11.39
C PRO A 88 14.40 6.85 11.93
N VAL A 89 14.31 5.68 12.55
CA VAL A 89 13.11 5.12 13.17
C VAL A 89 13.27 5.09 14.67
N VAL A 90 12.28 5.61 15.38
CA VAL A 90 12.22 5.61 16.85
C VAL A 90 10.96 4.88 17.30
N VAL A 91 11.11 3.91 18.20
CA VAL A 91 9.97 3.24 18.81
C VAL A 91 9.40 4.14 19.91
N ASP A 92 8.14 4.55 19.76
CA ASP A 92 7.40 5.44 20.67
C ASP A 92 6.08 4.78 21.08
N PRO A 93 6.00 4.18 22.29
CA PRO A 93 4.79 3.49 22.74
C PRO A 93 3.63 4.44 23.06
N ALA A 94 3.89 5.75 23.20
CA ALA A 94 2.88 6.76 23.51
C ALA A 94 2.07 7.22 22.28
N LEU A 95 2.45 6.78 21.07
CA LEU A 95 1.70 7.10 19.86
C LEU A 95 0.28 6.50 19.89
N PRO A 96 -0.70 7.14 19.24
CA PRO A 96 -2.03 6.59 19.04
C PRO A 96 -2.00 5.24 18.33
N GLN A 97 -2.95 4.35 18.64
CA GLN A 97 -3.02 3.00 18.06
C GLN A 97 -3.16 3.01 16.53
N PHE A 98 -3.83 4.03 15.98
CA PHE A 98 -3.95 4.24 14.54
C PHE A 98 -3.61 5.70 14.20
N PRO A 99 -2.73 5.97 13.20
CA PRO A 99 -2.09 5.00 12.29
C PRO A 99 -0.90 4.23 12.90
N GLY A 100 -0.52 4.52 14.15
CA GLY A 100 0.61 3.85 14.81
C GLY A 100 1.98 4.39 14.41
N PHE A 101 2.05 5.47 13.64
CA PHE A 101 3.29 6.18 13.31
C PHE A 101 3.09 7.70 13.19
N GLU A 102 4.19 8.44 13.28
CA GLU A 102 4.27 9.88 13.01
C GLU A 102 5.56 10.20 12.24
N VAL A 103 5.48 11.07 11.24
CA VAL A 103 6.66 11.58 10.51
C VAL A 103 7.04 12.96 11.05
N ARG A 104 8.21 13.05 11.69
CA ARG A 104 8.77 14.33 12.10
C ARG A 104 9.63 14.90 10.99
N ARG A 105 9.35 16.12 10.59
CA ARG A 105 10.02 16.79 9.48
C ARG A 105 10.97 17.88 9.96
N VAL A 106 11.93 18.22 9.13
CA VAL A 106 12.76 19.41 9.36
C VAL A 106 11.87 20.66 9.32
N ARG A 107 12.16 21.65 10.18
CA ARG A 107 11.45 22.94 10.12
C ARG A 107 11.83 23.64 8.80
N PRO A 108 10.86 24.25 8.10
CA PRO A 108 11.19 25.12 6.98
C PRO A 108 12.08 26.27 7.47
N GLY A 109 13.27 26.42 6.88
CA GLY A 109 14.25 27.47 7.21
C GLY A 109 15.42 27.06 8.13
N GLY A 110 15.54 25.79 8.53
CA GLY A 110 16.72 25.29 9.24
C GLY A 110 17.89 25.00 8.28
N PRO A 111 19.16 25.14 8.71
CA PRO A 111 20.30 24.81 7.86
C PRO A 111 20.26 23.32 7.48
N VAL A 112 20.12 23.03 6.20
CA VAL A 112 20.41 21.70 5.65
C VAL A 112 21.92 21.54 5.75
N ARG A 113 22.40 20.87 6.80
CA ARG A 113 23.77 20.37 6.79
C ARG A 113 23.81 19.24 5.76
N ALA A 114 24.13 19.59 4.52
CA ALA A 114 24.61 18.63 3.54
C ALA A 114 25.79 17.92 4.21
N ARG A 115 25.65 16.62 4.45
CA ARG A 115 26.74 15.78 4.92
C ARG A 115 27.72 15.69 3.75
N GLY A 116 28.75 16.53 3.78
CA GLY A 116 29.79 16.57 2.75
C GLY A 116 30.47 15.21 2.66
N ALA A 117 30.61 14.73 1.43
CA ALA A 117 31.65 13.78 1.07
C ALA A 117 33.00 14.48 1.32
N ALA A 118 33.82 13.87 2.16
CA ALA A 118 35.25 14.15 2.29
C ALA A 118 36.00 12.93 1.73
#